data_AF-A0A847AKN4-F1
#
_entry.id   AF-A0A847AKN4-F1
#
_cell.length_a   1.000
_cell.length_b   1.000
_cell.length_c   1.000
_cell.angle_alpha   90.00
_cell.angle_beta   90.00
_cell.angle_gamma   90.00
#
_symmetry.space_group_name_H-M   'P 1'
#
loop_
_entity.id
_entity.type
_entity.pdbx_description
1 polymer ?
#
loop_
_entity_poly.entity_id
_entity_poly.type
_entity_poly.pdbx_seq_one_letter_code
_entity_poly.pdbx_strand_id
1 'polypeptide(L)'
;ILKFNKDKANENILAIEEEIEEIVYNIENIVTYTIKWFSHLKNKYGKGRERKTKIRNFDNIVAAKVVIRNEKLYVDRKEGFMGTGLKKDEYICDCSYLDDIIVFHRDGKYFITKVSEKAFIGKNPLHIAIFKKNDKRTIYNVIYRDGESGYSYMKRFFVTAVTRDKEYDLTKGTPKSKIIYFSANPNGEAEVLKVLLKPKARLKKIAFESDMGELAIKMRQSVGNILTKHEVYKITLKEKGISTLGGRKIWFDDDVFRLNADNIRRYLGEFAGEDKILVIYKNGEFQIYNFDLSNHFEPDILTIEKFDDKKVLSAVYYDAEIEYYYIKRFEIDETEGKRIRFIGDNPQNKLINITWVRYPRLEIEFEGKNSERENEIIEVAEFIGVKSWKAKGKRLSNYSIGNIKELEPVIKDEYDKPESKEGNEEKESDYDDIPFEIKRPDKEEDPNQMLLF
;
A
#
# COMPACT_ATOMS: atom_id res chain seq x y z
N ILE A 1 -54.21 -11.07 -76.40
CA ILE A 1 -53.05 -10.89 -75.49
C ILE A 1 -51.95 -10.21 -76.30
N LEU A 2 -51.65 -8.94 -75.99
CA LEU A 2 -50.60 -8.16 -76.67
C LEU A 2 -49.22 -8.72 -76.27
N LYS A 3 -48.30 -8.87 -77.24
CA LYS A 3 -46.94 -9.39 -77.04
C LYS A 3 -46.19 -8.67 -75.90
N PHE A 4 -46.43 -7.36 -75.75
CA PHE A 4 -45.89 -6.50 -74.68
C PHE A 4 -46.26 -6.93 -73.24
N ASN A 5 -47.41 -7.58 -73.04
CA ASN A 5 -47.82 -8.06 -71.72
C ASN A 5 -47.18 -9.41 -71.37
N LYS A 6 -46.70 -10.16 -72.37
CA LYS A 6 -46.04 -11.45 -72.17
C LYS A 6 -44.61 -11.26 -71.69
N ASP A 7 -43.89 -10.32 -72.29
CA ASP A 7 -42.49 -10.05 -71.94
C ASP A 7 -42.36 -9.51 -70.51
N LYS A 8 -43.19 -8.54 -70.12
CA LYS A 8 -43.25 -8.04 -68.73
C LYS A 8 -43.71 -9.10 -67.71
N ALA A 9 -44.59 -10.01 -68.12
CA ALA A 9 -44.99 -11.13 -67.26
C ALA A 9 -43.83 -12.12 -67.07
N ASN A 10 -43.05 -12.40 -68.13
CA ASN A 10 -41.86 -13.23 -68.04
C ASN A 10 -40.77 -12.58 -67.17
N GLU A 11 -40.56 -11.27 -67.29
CA GLU A 11 -39.63 -10.51 -66.41
C GLU A 11 -40.06 -10.59 -64.94
N ASN A 12 -41.36 -10.43 -64.66
CA ASN A 12 -41.88 -10.58 -63.29
C ASN A 12 -41.74 -12.02 -62.77
N ILE A 13 -41.94 -13.02 -63.62
CA ILE A 13 -41.75 -14.43 -63.22
C ILE A 13 -40.28 -14.68 -62.87
N LEU A 14 -39.34 -14.20 -63.69
CA LEU A 14 -37.90 -14.30 -63.42
C LEU A 14 -37.50 -13.60 -62.10
N ALA A 15 -38.00 -12.40 -61.85
CA ALA A 15 -37.73 -11.68 -60.60
C ALA A 15 -38.29 -12.42 -59.37
N ILE A 16 -39.47 -13.03 -59.49
CA ILE A 16 -40.06 -13.85 -58.41
C ILE A 16 -39.24 -15.12 -58.18
N GLU A 17 -38.78 -15.77 -59.25
CA GLU A 17 -37.90 -16.96 -59.16
C GLU A 17 -36.57 -16.61 -58.45
N GLU A 18 -35.95 -15.48 -58.79
CA GLU A 18 -34.75 -14.98 -58.11
C GLU A 18 -34.99 -14.67 -56.63
N GLU A 19 -36.12 -14.01 -56.27
CA GLU A 19 -36.49 -13.77 -54.87
C GLU A 19 -36.70 -15.07 -54.10
N ILE A 20 -37.32 -16.08 -54.72
CA ILE A 20 -37.52 -17.40 -54.10
C ILE A 20 -36.18 -18.08 -53.85
N GLU A 21 -35.26 -18.07 -54.81
CA GLU A 21 -33.91 -18.62 -54.64
C GLU A 21 -33.15 -17.92 -53.50
N GLU A 22 -33.22 -16.59 -53.42
CA GLU A 22 -32.61 -15.84 -52.33
C GLU A 22 -33.22 -16.19 -50.96
N ILE A 23 -34.54 -16.31 -50.89
CA ILE A 23 -35.24 -16.71 -49.67
C ILE A 23 -34.82 -18.12 -49.24
N VAL A 24 -34.78 -19.09 -50.15
CA VAL A 24 -34.34 -20.46 -49.85
C VAL A 24 -32.89 -20.46 -49.36
N TYR A 25 -32.01 -19.72 -50.05
CA TYR A 25 -30.61 -19.58 -49.63
C TYR A 25 -30.49 -18.96 -48.22
N ASN A 26 -31.30 -17.96 -47.90
CA ASN A 26 -31.32 -17.32 -46.58
C ASN A 26 -31.90 -18.26 -45.50
N ILE A 27 -32.86 -19.12 -45.84
CA ILE A 27 -33.41 -20.14 -44.94
C ILE A 27 -32.36 -21.22 -44.64
N GLU A 28 -31.65 -21.70 -45.67
CA GLU A 28 -30.56 -22.66 -45.49
C GLU A 28 -29.40 -22.07 -44.68
N ASN A 29 -29.13 -20.78 -44.85
CA ASN A 29 -28.08 -20.03 -44.15
C ASN A 29 -28.63 -19.12 -43.03
N ILE A 30 -29.62 -19.61 -42.27
CA ILE A 30 -30.39 -18.80 -41.31
C ILE A 30 -29.53 -18.09 -40.26
N VAL A 31 -28.43 -18.69 -39.82
CA VAL A 31 -27.51 -18.08 -38.84
C VAL A 31 -26.84 -16.84 -39.42
N THR A 32 -26.33 -16.93 -40.65
CA THR A 32 -25.69 -15.80 -41.36
C THR A 32 -26.69 -14.69 -41.62
N TYR A 33 -27.90 -15.04 -42.05
CA TYR A 33 -29.00 -14.09 -42.23
C TYR A 33 -29.36 -13.39 -40.90
N THR A 34 -29.45 -14.16 -39.81
CA THR A 34 -29.76 -13.63 -38.47
C THR A 34 -28.68 -12.68 -37.96
N ILE A 35 -27.40 -13.00 -38.16
CA ILE A 35 -26.28 -12.11 -37.80
C ILE A 35 -26.35 -10.80 -38.60
N LYS A 36 -26.60 -10.89 -39.92
CA LYS A 36 -26.78 -9.71 -40.78
C LYS A 36 -27.94 -8.85 -40.30
N TRP A 37 -29.07 -9.46 -39.95
CA TRP A 37 -30.25 -8.78 -39.43
C TRP A 37 -29.97 -8.05 -38.11
N PHE A 38 -29.38 -8.72 -37.11
CA PHE A 38 -29.03 -8.06 -35.84
C PHE A 38 -27.97 -6.97 -35.99
N SER A 39 -27.01 -7.16 -36.92
CA SER A 39 -26.02 -6.13 -37.25
C SER A 39 -26.68 -4.91 -37.88
N HIS A 40 -27.65 -5.11 -38.78
CA HIS A 40 -28.47 -4.03 -39.34
C HIS A 40 -29.24 -3.28 -38.25
N LEU A 41 -29.89 -3.99 -37.33
CA LEU A 41 -30.61 -3.37 -36.20
C LEU A 41 -29.67 -2.55 -35.32
N LYS A 42 -28.49 -3.07 -34.99
CA LYS A 42 -27.47 -2.35 -34.21
C LYS A 42 -27.01 -1.09 -34.92
N ASN A 43 -26.79 -1.13 -36.23
CA ASN A 43 -26.33 0.03 -37.00
C ASN A 43 -27.42 1.09 -37.16
N LYS A 44 -28.68 0.67 -37.35
CA LYS A 44 -29.84 1.56 -37.52
C LYS A 44 -30.25 2.23 -36.21
N TYR A 45 -30.23 1.51 -35.09
CA TYR A 45 -30.78 1.96 -33.80
C TYR A 45 -29.73 2.20 -32.70
N GLY A 46 -28.47 1.83 -32.90
CA GLY A 46 -27.42 1.93 -31.89
C GLY A 46 -26.73 3.30 -31.81
N LYS A 47 -26.77 4.11 -32.87
CA LYS A 47 -26.17 5.46 -32.87
C LYS A 47 -26.85 6.34 -31.81
N GLY A 48 -26.05 6.95 -30.93
CA GLY A 48 -26.54 7.82 -29.84
C GLY A 48 -27.19 7.08 -28.65
N ARG A 49 -27.19 5.74 -28.64
CA ARG A 49 -27.67 4.91 -27.53
C ARG A 49 -26.53 4.15 -26.86
N GLU A 50 -25.45 4.87 -26.57
CA GLU A 50 -24.32 4.30 -25.86
C GLU A 50 -24.70 3.93 -24.42
N ARG A 51 -23.97 2.95 -23.87
CA ARG A 51 -24.19 2.47 -22.51
C ARG A 51 -23.96 3.63 -21.53
N LYS A 52 -25.00 4.02 -20.81
CA LYS A 52 -24.95 5.07 -19.78
C LYS A 52 -24.32 4.62 -18.46
N THR A 53 -24.16 3.31 -18.26
CA THR A 53 -23.59 2.70 -17.05
C THR A 53 -22.14 2.25 -17.28
N LYS A 54 -21.29 2.36 -16.25
CA LYS A 54 -19.93 1.83 -16.28
C LYS A 54 -19.92 0.42 -15.68
N ILE A 55 -19.25 -0.52 -16.33
CA ILE A 55 -18.99 -1.84 -15.76
C ILE A 55 -17.86 -1.65 -14.76
N ARG A 56 -18.17 -1.79 -13.47
CA ARG A 56 -17.18 -1.87 -12.39
C ARG A 56 -17.21 -3.29 -11.85
N ASN A 57 -16.04 -3.92 -11.75
CA ASN A 57 -15.90 -5.11 -10.94
C ASN A 57 -15.92 -4.66 -9.48
N PHE A 58 -16.95 -5.08 -8.75
CA PHE A 58 -16.88 -5.04 -7.31
C PHE A 58 -15.95 -6.16 -6.90
N ASP A 59 -14.81 -5.82 -6.30
CA ASP A 59 -14.11 -6.79 -5.47
C ASP A 59 -15.12 -7.34 -4.47
N ASN A 60 -15.03 -8.64 -4.16
CA ASN A 60 -15.77 -9.23 -3.06
C ASN A 60 -15.35 -8.51 -1.77
N ILE A 61 -16.05 -7.43 -1.46
CA ILE A 61 -15.92 -6.71 -0.21
C ILE A 61 -16.35 -7.71 0.83
N VAL A 62 -15.39 -8.34 1.49
CA VAL A 62 -15.63 -9.14 2.69
C VAL A 62 -16.40 -8.20 3.62
N ALA A 63 -17.69 -8.48 3.84
CA ALA A 63 -18.58 -7.60 4.62
C ALA A 63 -18.03 -7.25 6.01
N ALA A 64 -17.05 -8.01 6.51
CA ALA A 64 -16.29 -7.71 7.71
C ALA A 64 -15.35 -6.48 7.63
N LYS A 65 -14.90 -6.06 6.43
CA LYS A 65 -13.95 -4.93 6.25
C LYS A 65 -14.66 -3.57 6.13
N VAL A 66 -15.95 -3.58 5.77
CA VAL A 66 -16.82 -2.39 5.68
C VAL A 66 -17.88 -2.46 6.76
N VAL A 67 -17.46 -2.65 8.00
CA VAL A 67 -18.34 -2.40 9.14
C VAL A 67 -17.98 -1.04 9.68
N ILE A 68 -18.96 -0.14 9.65
CA ILE A 68 -18.80 1.21 10.17
C ILE A 68 -18.54 1.08 11.68
N ARG A 69 -17.39 1.58 12.15
CA ARG A 69 -17.02 1.61 13.57
C ARG A 69 -17.84 2.69 14.29
N ASN A 70 -19.11 2.40 14.51
CA ASN A 70 -20.06 3.34 15.11
C ASN A 70 -20.09 3.27 16.64
N GLU A 71 -19.55 2.20 17.22
CA GLU A 71 -19.64 1.96 18.66
C GLU A 71 -18.32 2.27 19.36
N LYS A 72 -18.41 2.73 20.60
CA LYS A 72 -17.25 3.07 21.44
C LYS A 72 -17.06 1.99 22.48
N LEU A 73 -15.85 1.47 22.59
CA LEU A 73 -15.47 0.48 23.60
C LEU A 73 -15.02 1.17 24.88
N TYR A 74 -15.60 0.76 26.00
CA TYR A 74 -15.26 1.26 27.34
C TYR A 74 -14.83 0.11 28.26
N VAL A 75 -14.05 0.43 29.29
CA VAL A 75 -13.61 -0.50 30.34
C VAL A 75 -13.72 0.08 31.74
N ASP A 76 -14.29 -0.69 32.65
CA ASP A 76 -14.11 -0.52 34.08
C ASP A 76 -13.03 -1.48 34.58
N ARG A 77 -11.83 -0.95 34.85
CA ARG A 77 -10.70 -1.76 35.32
C ARG A 77 -10.86 -2.24 36.76
N LYS A 78 -11.63 -1.54 37.60
CA LYS A 78 -11.78 -1.86 39.02
C LYS A 78 -12.69 -3.07 39.20
N GLU A 79 -13.85 -3.01 38.57
CA GLU A 79 -14.83 -4.10 38.61
C GLU A 79 -14.50 -5.19 37.58
N GLY A 80 -13.75 -4.86 36.52
CA GLY A 80 -13.30 -5.81 35.51
C GLY A 80 -14.34 -6.06 34.40
N PHE A 81 -15.07 -5.02 34.01
CA PHE A 81 -16.06 -5.08 32.94
C PHE A 81 -15.59 -4.31 31.70
N MET A 82 -15.99 -4.78 30.53
CA MET A 82 -15.72 -4.13 29.25
C MET A 82 -16.95 -4.23 28.36
N GLY A 83 -17.23 -3.18 27.61
CA GLY A 83 -18.31 -3.21 26.62
C GLY A 83 -18.70 -1.83 26.13
N THR A 84 -19.68 -1.79 25.24
CA THR A 84 -20.17 -0.55 24.61
C THR A 84 -21.21 0.18 25.45
N GLY A 85 -21.82 -0.50 26.44
CA GLY A 85 -22.80 0.09 27.36
C GLY A 85 -22.20 0.91 28.50
N LEU A 86 -20.89 0.82 28.74
CA LEU A 86 -20.19 1.44 29.87
C LEU A 86 -19.76 2.89 29.60
N LYS A 87 -20.70 3.73 29.17
CA LYS A 87 -20.43 5.12 28.73
C LYS A 87 -19.79 6.03 29.79
N LYS A 88 -19.80 5.63 31.07
CA LYS A 88 -19.26 6.40 32.19
C LYS A 88 -17.81 6.04 32.53
N ASP A 89 -17.28 4.97 31.94
CA ASP A 89 -15.97 4.41 32.27
C ASP A 89 -14.89 4.80 31.25
N GLU A 90 -13.69 4.24 31.38
CA GLU A 90 -12.52 4.59 30.56
C GLU A 90 -12.75 4.21 29.09
N TYR A 91 -12.69 5.18 28.19
CA TYR A 91 -12.76 4.95 26.74
C TYR A 91 -11.45 4.35 26.21
N ILE A 92 -11.55 3.31 25.37
CA ILE A 92 -10.39 2.64 24.75
C ILE A 92 -10.28 3.02 23.26
N CYS A 93 -11.28 2.66 22.46
CA CYS A 93 -11.25 2.82 21.01
C CYS A 93 -12.64 2.63 20.38
N ASP A 94 -12.79 3.02 19.12
CA ASP A 94 -14.00 2.76 18.34
C ASP A 94 -13.97 1.34 17.76
N CYS A 95 -15.05 0.58 17.96
CA CYS A 95 -15.20 -0.81 17.56
C CYS A 95 -16.52 -1.06 16.79
N SER A 96 -16.58 -2.21 16.14
CA SER A 96 -17.78 -2.79 15.54
C SER A 96 -18.28 -4.00 16.33
N TYR A 97 -19.58 -4.29 16.29
CA TYR A 97 -20.17 -5.51 16.85
C TYR A 97 -19.58 -6.82 16.30
N LEU A 98 -18.90 -6.77 15.14
CA LEU A 98 -18.21 -7.93 14.54
C LEU A 98 -16.75 -8.06 14.97
N ASP A 99 -16.18 -7.03 15.60
CA ASP A 99 -14.80 -7.04 16.03
C ASP A 99 -14.58 -7.99 17.20
N ASP A 100 -13.37 -8.55 17.25
CA ASP A 100 -12.87 -9.33 18.36
C ASP A 100 -11.95 -8.45 19.21
N ILE A 101 -11.93 -8.64 20.52
CA ILE A 101 -11.12 -7.87 21.47
C ILE A 101 -10.14 -8.82 22.15
N ILE A 102 -8.87 -8.43 22.18
CA ILE A 102 -7.83 -9.13 22.95
C ILE A 102 -7.64 -8.46 24.30
N VAL A 103 -7.65 -9.25 25.37
CA VAL A 103 -7.45 -8.80 26.75
C VAL A 103 -6.26 -9.51 27.35
N PHE A 104 -5.31 -8.73 27.88
CA PHE A 104 -4.15 -9.23 28.61
C PHE A 104 -4.28 -8.93 30.11
N HIS A 105 -3.93 -9.90 30.95
CA HIS A 105 -3.91 -9.79 32.40
C HIS A 105 -2.49 -9.67 32.94
N ARG A 106 -2.39 -9.14 34.16
CA ARG A 106 -1.11 -8.97 34.88
C ARG A 106 -0.46 -10.28 35.29
N ASP A 107 -1.23 -11.35 35.42
CA ASP A 107 -0.75 -12.70 35.75
C ASP A 107 -0.11 -13.43 34.56
N GLY A 108 -0.17 -12.85 33.36
CA GLY A 108 0.38 -13.47 32.16
C GLY A 108 -0.67 -14.13 31.27
N LYS A 109 -1.93 -14.22 31.73
CA LYS A 109 -3.02 -14.79 30.95
C LYS A 109 -3.56 -13.79 29.95
N TYR A 110 -4.06 -14.29 28.83
CA TYR A 110 -4.80 -13.50 27.86
C TYR A 110 -5.86 -14.35 27.18
N PHE A 111 -6.90 -13.71 26.69
CA PHE A 111 -7.94 -14.35 25.90
C PHE A 111 -8.52 -13.36 24.88
N ILE A 112 -9.34 -13.87 23.98
CA ILE A 112 -10.02 -13.07 22.96
C ILE A 112 -11.51 -13.28 23.10
N THR A 113 -12.27 -12.19 23.15
CA THR A 113 -13.73 -12.24 23.26
C THR A 113 -14.37 -11.30 22.25
N LYS A 114 -15.66 -11.53 21.95
CA LYS A 114 -16.40 -10.68 21.02
C LYS A 114 -16.85 -9.39 21.73
N VAL A 115 -16.99 -8.30 20.98
CA VAL A 115 -17.64 -7.07 21.47
C VAL A 115 -19.05 -7.39 21.98
N SER A 116 -19.38 -6.91 23.17
CA SER A 116 -20.70 -7.03 23.79
C SER A 116 -21.03 -5.75 24.57
N GLU A 117 -22.29 -5.58 24.99
CA GLU A 117 -22.71 -4.41 25.77
C GLU A 117 -22.00 -4.34 27.13
N LYS A 118 -21.84 -5.49 27.77
CA LYS A 118 -21.13 -5.67 29.05
C LYS A 118 -20.65 -7.12 29.20
N ALA A 119 -19.35 -7.33 29.11
CA ALA A 119 -18.67 -8.58 29.42
C ALA A 119 -17.79 -8.44 30.65
N PHE A 120 -17.77 -9.46 31.50
CA PHE A 120 -16.77 -9.55 32.56
C PHE A 120 -15.48 -10.10 31.97
N ILE A 121 -14.40 -9.32 32.11
CA ILE A 121 -13.08 -9.68 31.60
C ILE A 121 -12.07 -9.94 32.71
N GLY A 122 -12.44 -9.80 33.99
CA GLY A 122 -11.55 -9.96 35.12
C GLY A 122 -10.95 -8.63 35.61
N LYS A 123 -10.62 -8.57 36.90
CA LYS A 123 -10.20 -7.33 37.57
C LYS A 123 -8.82 -6.88 37.12
N ASN A 124 -8.63 -5.57 36.97
CA ASN A 124 -7.39 -4.91 36.60
C ASN A 124 -6.71 -5.50 35.35
N PRO A 125 -7.39 -5.48 34.18
CA PRO A 125 -6.78 -5.88 32.92
C PRO A 125 -5.57 -4.98 32.61
N LEU A 126 -4.51 -5.58 32.09
CA LEU A 126 -3.26 -4.89 31.74
C LEU A 126 -3.41 -4.12 30.42
N HIS A 127 -3.92 -4.78 29.39
CA HIS A 127 -4.10 -4.19 28.06
C HIS A 127 -5.33 -4.74 27.38
N ILE A 128 -6.05 -3.88 26.65
CA ILE A 128 -7.26 -4.21 25.90
C ILE A 128 -7.15 -3.50 24.55
N ALA A 129 -7.35 -4.24 23.46
CA ALA A 129 -7.33 -3.69 22.12
C ALA A 129 -8.18 -4.52 21.15
N ILE A 130 -8.54 -3.93 20.02
CA ILE A 130 -9.18 -4.66 18.92
C ILE A 130 -8.19 -5.66 18.34
N PHE A 131 -8.61 -6.92 18.27
CA PHE A 131 -7.85 -8.01 17.72
C PHE A 131 -8.04 -8.11 16.20
N LYS A 132 -6.95 -7.94 15.46
CA LYS A 132 -6.91 -8.16 14.02
C LYS A 132 -6.45 -9.58 13.73
N LYS A 133 -7.34 -10.40 13.15
CA LYS A 133 -7.01 -11.78 12.76
C LYS A 133 -5.86 -11.78 11.74
N ASN A 134 -4.92 -12.71 11.92
CA ASN A 134 -3.72 -12.86 11.09
C ASN A 134 -2.77 -11.66 11.08
N ASP A 135 -2.87 -10.74 12.05
CA ASP A 135 -1.92 -9.65 12.19
C ASP A 135 -0.57 -10.16 12.71
N LYS A 136 0.46 -10.05 11.86
CA LYS A 136 1.86 -10.36 12.20
C LYS A 136 2.67 -9.09 12.49
N ARG A 137 2.09 -7.91 12.32
CA ARG A 137 2.77 -6.62 12.40
C ARG A 137 2.66 -6.01 13.80
N THR A 138 1.54 -6.19 14.47
CA THR A 138 1.41 -5.79 15.88
C THR A 138 2.29 -6.72 16.74
N ILE A 139 3.41 -6.17 17.22
CA ILE A 139 4.34 -6.89 18.10
C ILE A 139 4.09 -6.45 19.53
N TYR A 140 3.89 -7.42 20.39
CA TYR A 140 3.82 -7.24 21.83
C TYR A 140 5.20 -7.49 22.44
N ASN A 141 5.69 -6.49 23.14
CA ASN A 141 6.92 -6.57 23.92
C ASN A 141 6.53 -6.86 25.37
N VAL A 142 7.01 -7.98 25.91
CA VAL A 142 6.66 -8.40 27.27
C VAL A 142 7.91 -8.75 28.06
N ILE A 143 7.95 -8.25 29.29
CA ILE A 143 8.87 -8.72 30.33
C ILE A 143 8.04 -9.27 31.47
N TYR A 144 8.25 -10.55 31.80
CA TYR A 144 7.52 -11.22 32.86
C TYR A 144 8.49 -11.91 33.83
N ARG A 145 8.07 -12.02 35.09
CA ARG A 145 8.71 -12.86 36.10
C ARG A 145 8.01 -14.21 36.14
N ASP A 146 8.80 -15.27 36.03
CA ASP A 146 8.34 -16.65 36.13
C ASP A 146 8.21 -17.03 37.61
N GLY A 147 6.99 -17.20 38.09
CA GLY A 147 6.69 -17.46 39.50
C GLY A 147 7.05 -16.32 40.48
N GLU A 148 7.07 -16.67 41.77
CA GLU A 148 7.30 -15.70 42.85
C GLU A 148 8.76 -15.27 42.98
N SER A 149 9.70 -16.20 42.80
CA SER A 149 11.15 -15.98 42.96
C SER A 149 11.99 -16.39 41.74
N GLY A 150 11.36 -16.67 40.60
CA GLY A 150 12.09 -17.06 39.40
C GLY A 150 12.66 -15.87 38.63
N TYR A 151 13.23 -16.18 37.46
CA TYR A 151 13.93 -15.20 36.63
C TYR A 151 12.96 -14.32 35.85
N SER A 152 13.46 -13.15 35.44
CA SER A 152 12.74 -12.28 34.51
C SER A 152 13.13 -12.62 33.08
N TYR A 153 12.13 -12.84 32.24
CA TYR A 153 12.27 -13.12 30.82
C TYR A 153 11.74 -11.95 30.01
N MET A 154 12.35 -11.69 28.87
CA MET A 154 11.94 -10.71 27.87
C MET A 154 11.65 -11.41 26.54
N LYS A 155 10.54 -11.07 25.90
CA LYS A 155 10.21 -11.58 24.56
C LYS A 155 9.39 -10.61 23.74
N ARG A 156 9.50 -10.78 22.42
CA ARG A 156 8.71 -10.09 21.40
C ARG A 156 7.90 -11.11 20.64
N PHE A 157 6.59 -10.89 20.53
CA PHE A 157 5.70 -11.85 19.87
C PHE A 157 4.50 -11.17 19.21
N PHE A 158 3.89 -11.87 18.24
CA PHE A 158 2.61 -11.50 17.64
C PHE A 158 1.54 -12.55 17.96
N VAL A 159 0.27 -12.20 17.77
CA VAL A 159 -0.87 -13.10 17.96
C VAL A 159 -1.66 -13.17 16.65
N THR A 160 -1.56 -14.29 15.92
CA THR A 160 -2.22 -14.47 14.61
C THR A 160 -3.64 -15.02 14.72
N ALA A 161 -3.79 -16.18 15.36
CA ALA A 161 -5.05 -16.88 15.47
C ALA A 161 -5.12 -17.62 16.81
N VAL A 162 -6.21 -17.39 17.52
CA VAL A 162 -6.57 -18.11 18.74
C VAL A 162 -8.08 -18.29 18.79
N THR A 163 -8.51 -19.40 19.38
CA THR A 163 -9.94 -19.66 19.65
C THR A 163 -10.47 -18.62 20.64
N ARG A 164 -11.67 -18.10 20.37
CA ARG A 164 -12.39 -17.19 21.26
C ARG A 164 -12.68 -17.85 22.60
N ASP A 165 -12.75 -17.01 23.64
CA ASP A 165 -13.13 -17.32 25.02
C ASP A 165 -12.29 -18.44 25.67
N LYS A 166 -11.15 -18.77 25.06
CA LYS A 166 -10.13 -19.67 25.60
C LYS A 166 -9.00 -18.86 26.22
N GLU A 167 -8.64 -19.19 27.45
CA GLU A 167 -7.47 -18.62 28.12
C GLU A 167 -6.17 -19.23 27.58
N TYR A 168 -5.17 -18.37 27.40
CA TYR A 168 -3.81 -18.73 27.02
C TYR A 168 -2.80 -18.05 27.94
N ASP A 169 -1.65 -18.67 28.13
CA ASP A 169 -0.59 -18.16 29.00
C ASP A 169 0.60 -17.64 28.17
N LEU A 170 1.09 -16.45 28.50
CA LEU A 170 2.30 -15.86 27.92
C LEU A 170 3.58 -16.27 28.66
N THR A 171 3.46 -16.84 29.85
CA THR A 171 4.56 -17.26 30.71
C THR A 171 4.83 -18.75 30.54
N LYS A 172 5.58 -19.37 31.45
CA LYS A 172 5.79 -20.82 31.46
C LYS A 172 4.65 -21.60 32.12
N GLY A 173 3.63 -20.93 32.66
CA GLY A 173 2.56 -21.58 33.43
C GLY A 173 2.90 -21.81 34.90
N THR A 174 4.05 -21.32 35.38
CA THR A 174 4.40 -21.41 36.80
C THR A 174 3.44 -20.53 37.62
N PRO A 175 2.86 -21.04 38.72
CA PRO A 175 1.97 -20.25 39.58
C PRO A 175 2.67 -18.98 40.11
N LYS A 176 1.91 -17.89 40.26
CA LYS A 176 2.40 -16.56 40.68
C LYS A 176 3.35 -15.86 39.71
N SER A 177 3.36 -16.26 38.44
CA SER A 177 4.00 -15.48 37.38
C SER A 177 3.31 -14.12 37.22
N LYS A 178 4.08 -13.11 36.82
CA LYS A 178 3.57 -11.74 36.68
C LYS A 178 4.26 -10.98 35.56
N ILE A 179 3.50 -10.27 34.76
CA ILE A 179 4.02 -9.32 33.79
C ILE A 179 4.50 -8.06 34.52
N ILE A 180 5.77 -7.70 34.29
CA ILE A 180 6.43 -6.50 34.85
C ILE A 180 6.36 -5.35 33.86
N TYR A 181 6.51 -5.64 32.57
CA TYR A 181 6.45 -4.65 31.49
C TYR A 181 5.67 -5.21 30.30
N PHE A 182 4.86 -4.37 29.69
CA PHE A 182 4.08 -4.69 28.51
C PHE A 182 3.98 -3.44 27.62
N SER A 183 4.26 -3.60 26.34
CA SER A 183 3.89 -2.62 25.32
C SER A 183 3.34 -3.32 24.08
N ALA A 184 2.41 -2.64 23.42
CA ALA A 184 1.76 -3.11 22.20
C ALA A 184 2.13 -2.14 21.08
N ASN A 185 2.90 -2.64 20.11
CA ASN A 185 3.54 -1.83 19.08
C ASN A 185 2.99 -2.22 17.71
N PRO A 186 2.02 -1.46 17.16
CA PRO A 186 1.31 -1.80 15.92
C PRO A 186 2.23 -1.94 14.70
N ASN A 187 3.39 -1.26 14.72
CA ASN A 187 4.41 -1.33 13.67
C ASN A 187 5.64 -2.14 14.07
N GLY A 188 5.60 -2.86 15.20
CA GLY A 188 6.76 -3.58 15.69
C GLY A 188 7.92 -2.68 16.09
N GLU A 189 7.62 -1.48 16.61
CA GLU A 189 8.62 -0.61 17.22
C GLU A 189 9.44 -1.38 18.26
N ALA A 190 10.77 -1.28 18.20
CA ALA A 190 11.64 -1.72 19.28
C ALA A 190 11.79 -0.62 20.31
N GLU A 191 11.92 -0.97 21.58
CA GLU A 191 12.06 0.00 22.66
C GLU A 191 13.35 -0.29 23.43
N VAL A 192 14.04 0.78 23.83
CA VAL A 192 15.15 0.67 24.78
C VAL A 192 14.62 0.91 26.18
N LEU A 193 14.80 -0.09 27.05
CA LEU A 193 14.28 -0.10 28.40
C LEU A 193 15.40 0.05 29.42
N LYS A 194 15.20 0.92 30.41
CA LYS A 194 16.06 1.03 31.57
C LYS A 194 15.50 0.16 32.70
N VAL A 195 16.25 -0.87 33.09
CA VAL A 195 15.88 -1.84 34.11
C VAL A 195 16.59 -1.52 35.41
N LEU A 196 15.83 -1.33 36.48
CA LEU A 196 16.32 -1.10 37.83
C LEU A 196 16.07 -2.34 38.69
N LEU A 197 17.15 -2.89 39.26
CA LEU A 197 17.12 -4.06 40.12
C LEU A 197 16.95 -3.66 41.58
N LYS A 198 16.36 -4.55 42.39
CA LYS A 198 16.36 -4.36 43.85
C LYS A 198 17.79 -4.45 44.39
N PRO A 199 18.22 -3.51 45.24
CA PRO A 199 19.55 -3.57 45.86
C PRO A 199 19.75 -4.86 46.66
N LYS A 200 20.83 -5.58 46.38
CA LYS A 200 21.30 -6.73 47.16
C LYS A 200 22.82 -6.65 47.35
N ALA A 201 23.31 -7.18 48.46
CA ALA A 201 24.76 -7.27 48.69
C ALA A 201 25.44 -8.05 47.55
N ARG A 202 26.60 -7.58 47.09
CA ARG A 202 27.40 -8.12 45.97
C ARG A 202 26.89 -7.83 44.54
N LEU A 203 25.85 -6.99 44.38
CA LEU A 203 25.36 -6.62 43.04
C LEU A 203 26.16 -5.44 42.47
N LYS A 204 26.95 -5.67 41.40
CA LYS A 204 27.84 -4.66 40.80
C LYS A 204 27.13 -3.59 39.95
N LYS A 205 26.02 -3.94 39.29
CA LYS A 205 25.23 -3.05 38.42
C LYS A 205 23.77 -3.05 38.87
N ILE A 206 23.32 -1.95 39.47
CA ILE A 206 21.95 -1.80 40.00
C ILE A 206 20.96 -1.42 38.90
N ALA A 207 21.41 -0.66 37.90
CA ALA A 207 20.63 -0.31 36.73
C ALA A 207 21.40 -0.67 35.46
N PHE A 208 20.67 -1.12 34.44
CA PHE A 208 21.21 -1.37 33.11
C PHE A 208 20.14 -1.09 32.05
N GLU A 209 20.57 -1.01 30.80
CA GLU A 209 19.70 -0.80 29.66
C GLU A 209 19.58 -2.10 28.87
N SER A 210 18.39 -2.36 28.36
CA SER A 210 18.07 -3.54 27.58
C SER A 210 17.31 -3.09 26.34
N ASP A 211 17.87 -3.40 25.17
CA ASP A 211 17.22 -3.14 23.90
C ASP A 211 16.30 -4.32 23.54
N MET A 212 15.02 -4.03 23.31
CA MET A 212 14.09 -5.04 22.81
C MET A 212 14.36 -5.35 21.33
N GLY A 213 14.95 -4.44 20.56
CA GLY A 213 15.25 -4.61 19.14
C GLY A 213 16.18 -5.78 18.83
N GLU A 214 17.12 -6.08 19.72
CA GLU A 214 18.03 -7.23 19.61
C GLU A 214 17.30 -8.57 19.71
N LEU A 215 16.08 -8.60 20.26
CA LEU A 215 15.29 -9.82 20.33
C LEU A 215 14.61 -10.13 18.99
N ALA A 216 14.82 -11.35 18.52
CA ALA A 216 14.02 -11.93 17.44
C ALA A 216 12.53 -11.99 17.83
N ILE A 217 11.66 -11.66 16.88
CA ILE A 217 10.21 -11.78 17.01
C ILE A 217 9.85 -13.27 16.90
N LYS A 218 9.30 -13.84 17.97
CA LYS A 218 8.93 -15.27 18.05
C LYS A 218 7.42 -15.46 18.15
N MET A 219 6.96 -16.72 18.09
CA MET A 219 5.56 -17.03 18.38
C MET A 219 5.24 -16.91 19.88
N ARG A 220 3.96 -16.71 20.21
CA ARG A 220 3.46 -16.53 21.58
C ARG A 220 3.89 -17.62 22.59
N GLN A 221 4.04 -18.87 22.15
CA GLN A 221 4.45 -20.01 22.98
C GLN A 221 5.94 -19.98 23.39
N SER A 222 6.75 -19.10 22.77
CA SER A 222 8.16 -18.97 23.13
C SER A 222 8.32 -18.46 24.55
N VAL A 223 9.22 -19.08 25.32
CA VAL A 223 9.59 -18.65 26.67
C VAL A 223 10.21 -17.25 26.67
N GLY A 224 11.02 -16.91 25.66
CA GLY A 224 11.79 -15.67 25.62
C GLY A 224 13.22 -15.83 26.10
N ASN A 225 13.96 -14.72 26.09
CA ASN A 225 15.34 -14.67 26.57
C ASN A 225 15.37 -14.24 28.04
N ILE A 226 16.39 -14.67 28.79
CA ILE A 226 16.55 -14.26 30.19
C ILE A 226 17.04 -12.81 30.21
N LEU A 227 16.25 -11.91 30.79
CA LEU A 227 16.65 -10.52 31.03
C LEU A 227 17.60 -10.44 32.24
N THR A 228 17.20 -11.05 33.35
CA THR A 228 18.00 -11.04 34.59
C THR A 228 17.57 -12.16 35.53
N LYS A 229 18.53 -12.63 36.34
CA LYS A 229 18.31 -13.56 37.45
C LYS A 229 17.96 -12.85 38.76
N HIS A 230 18.16 -11.54 38.81
CA HIS A 230 17.91 -10.72 39.99
C HIS A 230 16.50 -10.14 39.98
N GLU A 231 16.01 -9.78 41.16
CA GLU A 231 14.67 -9.23 41.29
C GLU A 231 14.61 -7.81 40.71
N VAL A 232 13.72 -7.61 39.75
CA VAL A 232 13.49 -6.30 39.12
C VAL A 232 12.62 -5.45 40.04
N TYR A 233 13.06 -4.23 40.33
CA TYR A 233 12.29 -3.25 41.08
C TYR A 233 11.35 -2.46 40.16
N LYS A 234 11.89 -1.89 39.07
CA LYS A 234 11.13 -1.07 38.12
C LYS A 234 11.75 -1.14 36.73
N ILE A 235 10.91 -1.06 35.70
CA ILE A 235 11.33 -0.87 34.31
C ILE A 235 10.75 0.45 33.82
N THR A 236 11.58 1.26 33.16
CA THR A 236 11.19 2.54 32.58
C THR A 236 11.58 2.58 31.11
N LEU A 237 10.68 3.04 30.25
CA LEU A 237 10.96 3.31 28.84
C LEU A 237 11.98 4.46 28.74
N LYS A 238 13.10 4.21 28.08
CA LYS A 238 14.13 5.23 27.81
C LYS A 238 13.88 5.89 26.47
N GLU A 239 13.68 5.09 25.43
CA GLU A 239 13.52 5.56 24.06
C GLU A 239 12.52 4.66 23.31
N LYS A 240 11.60 5.28 22.55
CA LYS A 240 10.78 4.59 21.56
C LYS A 240 11.63 4.46 20.30
N GLY A 241 12.01 3.25 19.95
CA GLY A 241 12.79 2.98 18.75
C GLY A 241 11.92 2.83 17.50
N ILE A 242 12.61 2.57 16.41
CA ILE A 242 12.08 2.54 15.05
C ILE A 242 11.46 1.15 14.79
N SER A 243 10.56 1.04 13.82
CA SER A 243 9.99 -0.24 13.36
C SER A 243 11.09 -1.25 13.04
N THR A 244 11.14 -2.39 13.73
CA THR A 244 12.10 -3.47 13.40
C THR A 244 11.57 -4.43 12.34
N LEU A 245 10.34 -4.22 11.88
CA LEU A 245 9.78 -4.94 10.75
C LEU A 245 10.20 -4.20 9.47
N GLY A 246 10.50 -4.98 8.41
CA GLY A 246 10.73 -4.45 7.07
C GLY A 246 9.59 -3.54 6.61
N GLY A 247 9.84 -2.74 5.58
CA GLY A 247 8.87 -1.76 5.14
C GLY A 247 7.59 -2.43 4.65
N ARG A 248 6.48 -1.73 4.83
CA ARG A 248 5.18 -2.14 4.34
C ARG A 248 5.12 -1.85 2.85
N LYS A 249 4.91 -2.88 2.06
CA LYS A 249 4.56 -2.72 0.64
C LYS A 249 3.15 -2.11 0.55
N ILE A 250 3.02 -1.04 -0.22
CA ILE A 250 1.77 -0.29 -0.36
C ILE A 250 1.43 -0.14 -1.83
N TRP A 251 0.13 -0.29 -2.11
CA TRP A 251 -0.47 -0.08 -3.41
C TRP A 251 -1.55 0.98 -3.32
N PHE A 252 -1.81 1.63 -4.44
CA PHE A 252 -2.87 2.62 -4.58
C PHE A 252 -3.98 2.10 -5.48
N ASP A 253 -5.21 2.27 -5.02
CA ASP A 253 -6.41 1.96 -5.78
C ASP A 253 -7.02 3.21 -6.42
N ASP A 254 -6.91 3.31 -7.75
CA ASP A 254 -7.41 4.45 -8.54
C ASP A 254 -8.96 4.52 -8.63
N ASP A 255 -9.71 3.46 -8.33
CA ASP A 255 -11.18 3.49 -8.39
C ASP A 255 -11.81 3.96 -7.08
N VAL A 256 -11.17 3.61 -5.95
CA VAL A 256 -11.64 3.92 -4.60
C VAL A 256 -10.87 5.10 -3.98
N PHE A 257 -9.75 5.49 -4.59
CA PHE A 257 -8.83 6.53 -4.09
C PHE A 257 -8.37 6.23 -2.66
N ARG A 258 -7.82 5.02 -2.45
CA ARG A 258 -7.33 4.53 -1.16
C ARG A 258 -6.05 3.72 -1.30
N LEU A 259 -5.25 3.70 -0.23
CA LEU A 259 -4.12 2.79 -0.10
C LEU A 259 -4.59 1.39 0.26
N ASN A 260 -3.88 0.38 -0.21
CA ASN A 260 -4.04 -1.01 0.19
C ASN A 260 -2.68 -1.69 0.37
N ALA A 261 -2.69 -2.86 1.03
CA ALA A 261 -1.50 -3.71 1.22
C ALA A 261 -1.69 -5.10 0.56
N ASP A 262 -2.64 -5.20 -0.37
CA ASP A 262 -3.19 -6.47 -0.85
C ASP A 262 -2.66 -6.83 -2.27
N ASN A 263 -1.60 -6.18 -2.76
CA ASN A 263 -1.06 -6.29 -4.14
C ASN A 263 -2.05 -5.88 -5.24
N ILE A 264 -2.99 -4.97 -4.96
CA ILE A 264 -4.04 -4.58 -5.90
C ILE A 264 -3.69 -3.24 -6.56
N ARG A 265 -3.71 -3.21 -7.91
CA ARG A 265 -3.44 -2.05 -8.78
C ARG A 265 -2.00 -1.54 -8.73
N ARG A 266 -1.81 -0.24 -8.49
CA ARG A 266 -0.53 0.45 -8.69
C ARG A 266 0.34 0.30 -7.46
N TYR A 267 1.50 -0.34 -7.60
CA TYR A 267 2.49 -0.40 -6.54
C TYR A 267 3.14 0.98 -6.32
N LEU A 268 3.17 1.46 -5.08
CA LEU A 268 3.81 2.73 -4.72
C LEU A 268 5.22 2.57 -4.16
N GLY A 269 5.52 1.40 -3.59
CA GLY A 269 6.82 1.13 -2.98
C GLY A 269 6.71 0.46 -1.61
N GLU A 270 7.86 0.33 -0.96
CA GLU A 270 8.01 -0.19 0.40
C GLU A 270 8.21 0.98 1.38
N PHE A 271 7.36 1.06 2.41
CA PHE A 271 7.27 2.18 3.35
C PHE A 271 7.61 1.76 4.78
N ALA A 272 8.59 2.40 5.40
CA ALA A 272 9.00 2.17 6.78
C ALA A 272 9.11 3.48 7.55
N GLY A 273 8.93 3.41 8.88
CA GLY A 273 9.19 4.54 9.78
C GLY A 273 8.46 5.82 9.41
N GLU A 274 9.22 6.82 8.96
CA GLU A 274 8.77 8.17 8.62
C GLU A 274 8.57 8.41 7.12
N ASP A 275 8.63 7.36 6.29
CA ASP A 275 8.36 7.47 4.86
C ASP A 275 7.00 8.14 4.59
N LYS A 276 6.89 8.86 3.48
CA LYS A 276 5.67 9.61 3.12
C LYS A 276 5.28 9.38 1.67
N ILE A 277 4.05 9.74 1.34
CA ILE A 277 3.48 9.64 0.01
C ILE A 277 3.26 11.06 -0.51
N LEU A 278 3.77 11.32 -1.71
CA LEU A 278 3.52 12.55 -2.44
C LEU A 278 2.32 12.36 -3.36
N VAL A 279 1.39 13.30 -3.32
CA VAL A 279 0.26 13.39 -4.24
C VAL A 279 0.28 14.74 -4.92
N ILE A 280 0.26 14.74 -6.26
CA ILE A 280 0.13 15.93 -7.10
C ILE A 280 -1.22 15.87 -7.81
N TYR A 281 -1.96 16.95 -7.76
CA TYR A 281 -3.29 17.10 -8.36
C TYR A 281 -3.24 17.89 -9.68
N LYS A 282 -4.22 17.66 -10.55
CA LYS A 282 -4.32 18.33 -11.87
C LYS A 282 -4.46 19.85 -11.80
N ASN A 283 -4.92 20.38 -10.67
CA ASN A 283 -5.05 21.82 -10.42
C ASN A 283 -3.73 22.53 -10.03
N GLY A 284 -2.60 21.80 -10.00
CA GLY A 284 -1.31 22.34 -9.61
C GLY A 284 -1.14 22.48 -8.10
N GLU A 285 -1.79 21.60 -7.33
CA GLU A 285 -1.58 21.43 -5.90
C GLU A 285 -0.78 20.16 -5.62
N PHE A 286 0.07 20.19 -4.60
CA PHE A 286 0.66 18.99 -4.02
C PHE A 286 0.29 18.85 -2.55
N GLN A 287 0.32 17.62 -2.05
CA GLN A 287 0.12 17.29 -0.64
C GLN A 287 0.94 16.07 -0.28
N ILE A 288 1.51 16.10 0.94
CA ILE A 288 2.28 14.99 1.50
C ILE A 288 1.41 14.29 2.54
N TYR A 289 1.31 12.97 2.41
CA TYR A 289 0.54 12.10 3.29
C TYR A 289 1.46 11.14 4.02
N ASN A 290 1.07 10.72 5.22
CA ASN A 290 1.61 9.48 5.79
C ASN A 290 1.10 8.27 4.98
N PHE A 291 1.60 7.08 5.28
CA PHE A 291 1.23 5.87 4.55
C PHE A 291 0.13 5.03 5.24
N ASP A 292 -0.73 5.66 6.06
CA ASP A 292 -1.83 4.95 6.70
C ASP A 292 -2.91 4.55 5.68
N LEU A 293 -3.40 3.30 5.76
CA LEU A 293 -4.45 2.79 4.89
C LEU A 293 -5.82 3.44 5.14
N SER A 294 -5.96 4.18 6.23
CA SER A 294 -7.16 4.98 6.51
C SER A 294 -7.24 6.23 5.63
N ASN A 295 -6.14 6.63 4.99
CA ASN A 295 -6.10 7.82 4.14
C ASN A 295 -7.05 7.69 2.96
N HIS A 296 -7.78 8.78 2.73
CA HIS A 296 -8.63 8.95 1.57
C HIS A 296 -8.09 10.09 0.71
N PHE A 297 -7.90 9.81 -0.56
CA PHE A 297 -7.44 10.80 -1.51
C PHE A 297 -8.62 11.33 -2.30
N GLU A 298 -8.57 12.61 -2.63
CA GLU A 298 -9.56 13.20 -3.51
C GLU A 298 -9.38 12.74 -4.96
N PRO A 299 -10.45 12.82 -5.77
CA PRO A 299 -10.35 12.67 -7.21
C PRO A 299 -9.41 13.73 -7.82
N ASP A 300 -9.05 13.56 -9.09
CA ASP A 300 -8.14 14.45 -9.85
C ASP A 300 -6.66 14.42 -9.49
N ILE A 301 -6.21 13.30 -8.95
CA ILE A 301 -4.78 12.98 -8.83
C ILE A 301 -4.16 12.93 -10.23
N LEU A 302 -3.08 13.68 -10.41
CA LEU A 302 -2.20 13.61 -11.58
C LEU A 302 -1.11 12.54 -11.36
N THR A 303 -0.49 12.52 -10.19
CA THR A 303 0.53 11.53 -9.82
C THR A 303 0.52 11.27 -8.32
N ILE A 304 0.75 10.00 -7.97
CA ILE A 304 0.92 9.53 -6.60
C ILE A 304 2.14 8.60 -6.56
N GLU A 305 3.08 8.87 -5.66
CA GLU A 305 4.33 8.13 -5.52
C GLU A 305 4.93 8.25 -4.11
N LYS A 306 5.95 7.44 -3.81
CA LYS A 306 6.73 7.59 -2.58
C LYS A 306 7.46 8.93 -2.60
N PHE A 307 7.39 9.68 -1.50
CA PHE A 307 8.04 10.98 -1.37
C PHE A 307 9.55 10.82 -1.24
N ASP A 308 10.29 11.62 -2.01
CA ASP A 308 11.75 11.76 -1.97
C ASP A 308 12.06 13.26 -1.94
N ASP A 309 12.76 13.70 -0.90
CA ASP A 309 13.06 15.09 -0.61
C ASP A 309 14.11 15.69 -1.55
N LYS A 310 14.91 14.84 -2.21
CA LYS A 310 15.97 15.28 -3.14
C LYS A 310 15.49 15.34 -4.60
N LYS A 311 14.25 14.93 -4.86
CA LYS A 311 13.72 14.84 -6.21
C LYS A 311 13.30 16.23 -6.71
N VAL A 312 13.88 16.65 -7.83
CA VAL A 312 13.59 17.95 -8.43
C VAL A 312 12.41 17.83 -9.40
N LEU A 313 11.35 18.57 -9.12
CA LEU A 313 10.18 18.69 -10.00
C LEU A 313 10.37 19.85 -10.98
N SER A 314 10.22 19.58 -12.27
CA SER A 314 10.07 20.61 -13.29
C SER A 314 8.60 20.69 -13.72
N ALA A 315 7.97 21.84 -13.52
CA ALA A 315 6.56 22.05 -13.83
C ALA A 315 6.38 23.20 -14.82
N VAL A 316 5.59 22.95 -15.86
CA VAL A 316 5.15 23.91 -16.85
C VAL A 316 3.69 24.26 -16.59
N TYR A 317 3.39 25.55 -16.49
CA TYR A 317 2.04 26.02 -16.23
C TYR A 317 1.73 27.30 -16.99
N TYR A 318 0.45 27.53 -17.24
CA TYR A 318 -0.08 28.77 -17.81
C TYR A 318 -0.51 29.70 -16.69
N ASP A 319 0.02 30.93 -16.68
CA ASP A 319 -0.37 32.00 -15.77
C ASP A 319 -1.44 32.86 -16.45
N ALA A 320 -2.67 32.83 -15.94
CA ALA A 320 -3.82 33.54 -16.50
C ALA A 320 -3.84 35.03 -16.16
N GLU A 321 -3.03 35.50 -15.20
CA GLU A 321 -2.93 36.94 -14.88
C GLU A 321 -2.10 37.68 -15.93
N ILE A 322 -1.04 37.04 -16.41
CA ILE A 322 -0.09 37.63 -17.36
C ILE A 322 -0.26 37.03 -18.78
N GLU A 323 -1.06 35.96 -18.91
CA GLU A 323 -1.34 35.24 -20.16
C GLU A 323 -0.10 34.64 -20.85
N TYR A 324 0.84 34.13 -20.05
CA TYR A 324 2.06 33.49 -20.54
C TYR A 324 2.30 32.13 -19.89
N TYR A 325 3.03 31.27 -20.60
CA TYR A 325 3.53 30.01 -20.06
C TYR A 325 4.84 30.21 -19.29
N TYR A 326 4.91 29.62 -18.12
CA TYR A 326 6.06 29.62 -17.23
C TYR A 326 6.54 28.20 -16.99
N ILE A 327 7.84 28.10 -16.78
CA ILE A 327 8.48 26.89 -16.28
C ILE A 327 9.14 27.17 -14.94
N LYS A 328 9.03 26.20 -14.05
CA LYS A 328 9.53 26.28 -12.69
C LYS A 328 10.17 24.95 -12.31
N ARG A 329 11.30 25.05 -11.62
CA ARG A 329 12.08 23.90 -11.17
C ARG A 329 12.32 24.01 -9.68
N PHE A 330 11.87 23.02 -8.90
CA PHE A 330 11.89 23.09 -7.44
C PHE A 330 11.91 21.71 -6.79
N GLU A 331 12.45 21.65 -5.58
CA GLU A 331 12.31 20.51 -4.67
C GLU A 331 11.04 20.69 -3.85
N ILE A 332 10.37 19.59 -3.52
CA ILE A 332 9.16 19.63 -2.70
C ILE A 332 9.58 19.56 -1.24
N ASP A 333 9.39 20.67 -0.54
CA ASP A 333 9.62 20.73 0.89
C ASP A 333 8.51 20.03 1.66
N GLU A 334 8.89 19.44 2.79
CA GLU A 334 7.95 18.82 3.69
C GLU A 334 7.06 19.86 4.39
N THR A 335 5.78 19.85 4.05
CA THR A 335 4.78 20.73 4.67
C THR A 335 3.69 19.91 5.33
N GLU A 336 3.49 20.12 6.63
CA GLU A 336 2.56 19.36 7.48
C GLU A 336 1.13 19.28 6.90
N GLY A 337 0.81 18.18 6.21
CA GLY A 337 -0.54 17.75 5.85
C GLY A 337 -1.42 18.73 5.05
N LYS A 338 -0.88 19.90 4.68
CA LYS A 338 -1.60 20.97 3.99
C LYS A 338 -1.47 20.80 2.49
N ARG A 339 -2.56 21.13 1.79
CA ARG A 339 -2.53 21.32 0.35
C ARG A 339 -1.86 22.63 0.01
N ILE A 340 -0.94 22.56 -0.93
CA ILE A 340 -0.18 23.71 -1.36
C ILE A 340 -0.23 23.81 -2.87
N ARG A 341 -0.68 24.97 -3.34
CA ARG A 341 -0.70 25.30 -4.77
C ARG A 341 0.63 25.91 -5.17
N PHE A 342 1.28 25.35 -6.19
CA PHE A 342 2.61 25.77 -6.64
C PHE A 342 2.62 26.55 -7.97
N ILE A 343 1.45 26.66 -8.63
CA ILE A 343 1.25 27.41 -9.88
C ILE A 343 0.67 28.82 -9.67
N GLY A 344 0.58 29.29 -8.42
CA GLY A 344 -0.01 30.59 -8.04
C GLY A 344 -1.49 30.49 -7.62
N ASP A 345 -2.02 31.58 -7.07
CA ASP A 345 -3.33 31.61 -6.41
C ASP A 345 -4.51 31.77 -7.39
N ASN A 346 -4.25 32.23 -8.62
CA ASN A 346 -5.31 32.47 -9.60
C ASN A 346 -6.00 31.14 -10.01
N PRO A 347 -7.34 31.00 -9.82
CA PRO A 347 -8.08 29.81 -10.21
C PRO A 347 -7.98 29.44 -11.69
N GLN A 348 -7.73 30.42 -12.57
CA GLN A 348 -7.61 30.20 -14.01
C GLN A 348 -6.22 29.71 -14.45
N ASN A 349 -5.23 29.65 -13.54
CA ASN A 349 -3.93 29.06 -13.84
C ASN A 349 -4.08 27.56 -14.12
N LYS A 350 -3.42 27.08 -15.17
CA LYS A 350 -3.51 25.69 -15.62
C LYS A 350 -2.15 25.02 -15.58
N LEU A 351 -2.07 23.88 -14.92
CA LEU A 351 -0.89 23.01 -15.02
C LEU A 351 -0.90 22.31 -16.38
N ILE A 352 0.21 22.38 -17.11
CA ILE A 352 0.33 21.83 -18.47
C ILE A 352 1.12 20.52 -18.45
N ASN A 353 2.30 20.52 -17.83
CA ASN A 353 3.18 19.35 -17.78
C ASN A 353 3.98 19.35 -16.47
N ILE A 354 4.27 18.15 -15.93
CA ILE A 354 5.24 17.93 -14.87
C ILE A 354 6.21 16.82 -15.27
N THR A 355 7.48 16.98 -14.93
CA THR A 355 8.51 15.97 -15.16
C THR A 355 9.52 15.91 -14.02
N TRP A 356 9.96 14.70 -13.74
CA TRP A 356 10.99 14.37 -12.76
C TRP A 356 12.37 14.17 -13.39
N VAL A 357 12.46 14.26 -14.71
CA VAL A 357 13.71 14.08 -15.45
C VAL A 357 14.72 15.14 -15.02
N ARG A 358 15.97 14.73 -14.76
CA ARG A 358 17.01 15.63 -14.27
C ARG A 358 17.43 16.67 -15.30
N TYR A 359 17.42 16.31 -16.58
CA TYR A 359 17.76 17.20 -17.70
C TYR A 359 16.61 17.26 -18.72
N PRO A 360 15.44 17.81 -18.34
CA PRO A 360 14.27 17.76 -19.23
C PRO A 360 14.45 18.67 -20.44
N ARG A 361 13.91 18.22 -21.58
CA ARG A 361 13.89 18.97 -22.84
C ARG A 361 12.45 19.22 -23.24
N LEU A 362 12.15 20.46 -23.58
CA LEU A 362 10.82 20.84 -24.02
C LEU A 362 10.87 21.44 -25.41
N GLU A 363 10.09 20.90 -26.32
CA GLU A 363 9.82 21.48 -27.64
C GLU A 363 8.56 22.34 -27.57
N ILE A 364 8.69 23.59 -28.00
CA ILE A 364 7.61 24.58 -28.03
C ILE A 364 7.17 24.76 -29.48
N GLU A 365 5.90 24.48 -29.73
CA GLU A 365 5.24 24.75 -31.01
C GLU A 365 4.43 26.04 -30.89
N PHE A 366 4.69 27.00 -31.78
CA PHE A 366 4.02 28.30 -31.76
C PHE A 366 2.68 28.26 -32.49
N GLU A 367 1.73 29.10 -32.07
CA GLU A 367 0.41 29.21 -32.70
C GLU A 367 0.07 30.64 -33.15
N GLY A 368 -1.03 30.77 -33.88
CA GLY A 368 -1.57 32.05 -34.33
C GLY A 368 -0.65 32.76 -35.32
N LYS A 369 -0.33 34.03 -35.07
CA LYS A 369 0.51 34.85 -35.97
C LYS A 369 1.95 34.37 -36.10
N ASN A 370 2.38 33.45 -35.23
CA ASN A 370 3.75 32.92 -35.20
C ASN A 370 3.80 31.43 -35.57
N SER A 371 2.75 30.87 -36.19
CA SER A 371 2.71 29.45 -36.56
C SER A 371 3.73 29.04 -37.63
N GLU A 372 4.25 29.99 -38.41
CA GLU A 372 5.29 29.75 -39.42
C GLU A 372 6.70 29.67 -38.82
N ARG A 373 6.83 29.90 -37.50
CA ARG A 373 8.12 29.93 -36.81
C ARG A 373 8.58 28.51 -36.49
N GLU A 374 9.88 28.26 -36.61
CA GLU A 374 10.46 26.98 -36.24
C GLU A 374 10.28 26.70 -34.74
N ASN A 375 10.07 25.42 -34.40
CA ASN A 375 9.91 24.98 -33.02
C ASN A 375 11.16 25.31 -32.20
N GLU A 376 10.96 25.79 -30.98
CA GLU A 376 12.06 26.11 -30.06
C GLU A 376 12.26 24.96 -29.08
N ILE A 377 13.49 24.48 -28.94
CA ILE A 377 13.85 23.45 -27.95
C ILE A 377 14.51 24.13 -26.75
N ILE A 378 13.95 23.91 -25.57
CA ILE A 378 14.46 24.45 -24.30
C ILE A 378 15.05 23.32 -23.47
N GLU A 379 16.35 23.43 -23.18
CA GLU A 379 17.06 22.65 -22.16
C GLU A 379 16.72 23.22 -20.78
N VAL A 380 15.78 22.60 -20.07
CA VAL A 380 15.18 23.18 -18.86
C VAL A 380 16.21 23.41 -17.75
N ALA A 381 17.16 22.50 -17.58
CA ALA A 381 18.19 22.59 -16.54
C ALA A 381 19.13 23.79 -16.72
N GLU A 382 19.44 24.16 -17.96
CA GLU A 382 20.23 25.35 -18.29
C GLU A 382 19.37 26.62 -18.27
N PHE A 383 18.10 26.49 -18.66
CA PHE A 383 17.17 27.60 -18.75
C PHE A 383 16.79 28.18 -17.39
N ILE A 384 16.59 27.32 -16.39
CA ILE A 384 16.21 27.72 -15.02
C ILE A 384 16.85 26.81 -13.96
N GLY A 385 17.52 27.42 -12.98
CA GLY A 385 18.04 26.73 -11.80
C GLY A 385 16.94 26.33 -10.81
N VAL A 386 17.25 25.43 -9.88
CA VAL A 386 16.32 25.03 -8.81
C VAL A 386 16.00 26.22 -7.91
N LYS A 387 14.70 26.48 -7.71
CA LYS A 387 14.15 27.54 -6.86
C LYS A 387 13.17 26.92 -5.85
N SER A 388 12.65 27.75 -4.95
CA SER A 388 11.57 27.32 -4.06
C SER A 388 10.26 27.10 -4.82
N TRP A 389 9.42 26.18 -4.33
CA TRP A 389 8.04 26.01 -4.77
C TRP A 389 7.18 27.27 -4.67
N LYS A 390 7.62 28.36 -4.03
CA LYS A 390 6.93 29.66 -4.01
C LYS A 390 7.29 30.59 -5.17
N ALA A 391 8.40 30.36 -5.87
CA ALA A 391 8.86 31.26 -6.93
C ALA A 391 7.96 31.16 -8.18
N LYS A 392 7.72 32.25 -8.92
CA LYS A 392 6.94 32.18 -10.18
C LYS A 392 7.64 31.38 -11.29
N GLY A 393 8.96 31.22 -11.22
CA GLY A 393 9.73 30.56 -12.29
C GLY A 393 10.11 31.53 -13.41
N LYS A 394 10.38 31.01 -14.61
CA LYS A 394 10.85 31.76 -15.78
C LYS A 394 9.87 31.59 -16.93
N ARG A 395 9.58 32.67 -17.65
CA ARG A 395 8.70 32.66 -18.83
C ARG A 395 9.33 31.82 -19.93
N LEU A 396 8.56 30.92 -20.55
CA LEU A 396 9.04 30.05 -21.63
C LEU A 396 9.26 30.84 -22.93
N SER A 397 8.27 31.62 -23.36
CA SER A 397 8.37 32.47 -24.54
C SER A 397 7.51 33.72 -24.42
N ASN A 398 7.80 34.73 -25.23
CA ASN A 398 6.97 35.94 -25.38
C ASN A 398 5.90 35.79 -26.47
N TYR A 399 5.88 34.66 -27.18
CA TYR A 399 4.94 34.37 -28.27
C TYR A 399 3.82 33.43 -27.81
N SER A 400 2.73 33.39 -28.57
CA SER A 400 1.63 32.44 -28.36
C SER A 400 2.10 31.01 -28.64
N ILE A 401 1.98 30.15 -27.64
CA ILE A 401 2.37 28.74 -27.69
C ILE A 401 1.12 27.89 -27.86
N GLY A 402 1.09 27.06 -28.91
CA GLY A 402 0.00 26.13 -29.16
C GLY A 402 0.20 24.80 -28.44
N ASN A 403 1.44 24.31 -28.42
CA ASN A 403 1.74 23.00 -27.84
C ASN A 403 3.13 22.95 -27.20
N ILE A 404 3.26 22.13 -26.16
CA ILE A 404 4.51 21.90 -25.44
C ILE A 404 4.71 20.39 -25.34
N LYS A 405 5.75 19.88 -26.01
CA LYS A 405 6.10 18.46 -26.02
C LYS A 405 7.36 18.23 -25.19
N GLU A 406 7.34 17.20 -24.37
CA GLU A 406 8.55 16.74 -23.68
C GLU A 406 9.33 15.81 -24.63
N LEU A 407 10.62 16.09 -24.80
CA LEU A 407 11.55 15.29 -25.59
C LEU A 407 12.45 14.47 -24.66
N GLU A 408 13.00 13.37 -25.18
CA GLU A 408 14.00 12.60 -24.44
C GLU A 408 15.25 13.45 -24.14
N PRO A 409 15.79 13.36 -22.91
CA PRO A 409 16.98 14.09 -22.51
C PRO A 409 18.20 13.64 -23.32
N VAL A 410 19.10 14.57 -23.67
CA VAL A 410 20.37 14.23 -24.34
C VAL A 410 21.31 13.46 -23.41
N ILE A 411 21.32 13.85 -22.13
CA ILE A 411 22.07 13.18 -21.07
C ILE A 411 21.12 12.23 -20.35
N LYS A 412 21.25 10.93 -20.61
CA LYS A 412 20.54 9.89 -19.85
C LYS A 412 21.33 9.63 -18.58
N ASP A 413 20.77 9.98 -17.42
CA ASP A 413 21.35 9.58 -16.14
C ASP A 413 21.25 8.04 -16.00
N GLU A 414 22.27 7.41 -15.41
CA GLU A 414 22.27 5.95 -15.14
C GLU A 414 21.12 5.49 -14.23
N TYR A 415 20.43 6.41 -13.56
CA TYR A 415 19.32 6.17 -12.65
C TYR A 415 17.94 5.97 -13.33
N ASP A 416 17.82 6.18 -14.65
CA ASP A 416 16.57 5.99 -15.42
C ASP A 416 16.35 4.56 -15.93
N LYS A 417 17.12 3.57 -15.45
CA LYS A 417 16.80 2.16 -15.74
C LYS A 417 15.54 1.77 -14.95
N PRO A 418 14.46 1.30 -15.59
CA PRO A 418 13.43 0.57 -14.85
C PRO A 418 14.12 -0.62 -14.17
N GLU A 419 13.84 -0.85 -12.88
CA GLU A 419 14.29 -2.06 -12.20
C GLU A 419 13.88 -3.28 -13.06
N SER A 420 14.84 -3.83 -13.78
CA SER A 420 14.66 -5.04 -14.57
C SER A 420 14.37 -6.16 -13.60
N LYS A 421 13.24 -6.83 -13.81
CA LYS A 421 13.00 -8.18 -13.30
C LYS A 421 14.08 -9.09 -13.89
N GLU A 422 15.22 -9.21 -13.25
CA GLU A 422 16.17 -10.27 -13.54
C GLU A 422 15.62 -11.56 -12.95
N GLY A 423 15.03 -12.36 -13.84
CA GLY A 423 14.86 -13.79 -13.63
C GLY A 423 16.23 -14.45 -13.57
N ASN A 424 16.32 -15.50 -12.76
CA ASN A 424 17.44 -16.43 -12.67
C ASN A 424 17.91 -16.87 -14.06
N GLU A 425 19.13 -16.52 -14.42
CA GLU A 425 19.99 -17.36 -15.24
C GLU A 425 21.31 -17.54 -14.50
N GLU A 426 21.59 -18.81 -14.21
CA GLU A 426 22.75 -19.31 -13.49
C GLU A 426 24.03 -18.94 -14.25
N LYS A 427 25.00 -18.32 -13.56
CA LYS A 427 26.36 -18.18 -14.06
C LYS A 427 27.18 -19.37 -13.58
N GLU A 428 27.61 -20.18 -14.54
CA GLU A 428 28.74 -21.08 -14.45
C GLU A 428 29.97 -20.34 -13.90
N SER A 429 30.61 -20.94 -12.91
CA SER A 429 31.88 -20.47 -12.36
C SER A 429 33.03 -21.28 -12.95
N ASP A 430 33.82 -20.65 -13.82
CA ASP A 430 35.16 -21.12 -14.18
C ASP A 430 36.10 -20.92 -12.98
N TYR A 431 36.66 -22.03 -12.49
CA TYR A 431 37.90 -22.05 -11.72
C TYR A 431 38.83 -23.08 -12.36
N ASP A 432 39.94 -22.59 -12.92
CA ASP A 432 41.03 -23.40 -13.47
C ASP A 432 41.77 -24.22 -12.40
N ASP A 433 41.89 -25.51 -12.70
CA ASP A 433 43.03 -26.44 -12.53
C ASP A 433 43.89 -26.54 -11.24
N ILE A 434 43.55 -27.58 -10.44
CA ILE A 434 44.33 -28.76 -9.96
C ILE A 434 45.89 -28.61 -9.85
N PRO A 435 46.57 -29.10 -8.78
CA PRO A 435 46.98 -30.52 -8.72
C PRO A 435 47.06 -31.22 -7.33
N PHE A 436 46.65 -32.50 -7.33
CA PHE A 436 47.29 -33.66 -6.65
C PHE A 436 47.21 -33.77 -5.10
N GLU A 437 47.02 -34.92 -4.44
CA GLU A 437 46.79 -36.34 -4.70
C GLU A 437 46.73 -36.98 -3.27
N ILE A 438 45.89 -37.95 -2.88
CA ILE A 438 46.22 -39.39 -2.73
C ILE A 438 45.22 -40.08 -1.77
N LYS A 439 44.63 -41.18 -2.28
CA LYS A 439 44.18 -42.48 -1.69
C LYS A 439 43.15 -42.56 -0.58
N ARG A 440 42.09 -43.34 -0.87
CA ARG A 440 41.69 -44.55 -0.11
C ARG A 440 41.18 -45.67 -1.05
N PRO A 441 41.31 -46.95 -0.67
CA PRO A 441 41.23 -48.11 -1.57
C PRO A 441 39.81 -48.67 -1.76
N ASP A 442 39.69 -49.54 -2.77
CA ASP A 442 38.47 -50.15 -3.34
C ASP A 442 37.74 -51.20 -2.47
N LYS A 443 36.51 -51.49 -2.95
CA LYS A 443 35.60 -52.65 -2.70
C LYS A 443 34.69 -52.52 -1.48
N GLU A 444 33.40 -52.83 -1.55
CA GLU A 444 32.75 -53.98 -2.21
C GLU A 444 31.26 -53.68 -2.54
N GLU A 445 30.72 -54.42 -3.51
CA GLU A 445 29.33 -54.40 -3.94
C GLU A 445 28.37 -54.92 -2.85
N ASP A 446 27.17 -54.35 -2.77
CA ASP A 446 26.00 -55.13 -2.34
C ASP A 446 24.74 -54.66 -3.10
N PRO A 447 24.12 -55.51 -3.94
CA PRO A 447 22.97 -55.15 -4.74
C PRO A 447 21.69 -55.54 -4.00
N ASN A 448 21.01 -54.59 -3.37
CA ASN A 448 19.61 -54.81 -3.03
C ASN A 448 18.80 -53.53 -2.80
N GLN A 449 17.60 -53.58 -3.36
CA GLN A 449 16.39 -52.81 -3.03
C GLN A 449 16.16 -51.47 -3.75
N MET A 450 15.58 -51.64 -4.95
CA MET A 450 14.26 -51.15 -5.36
C MET A 450 13.81 -49.74 -4.93
N LEU A 451 13.60 -48.91 -5.96
CA LEU A 451 12.36 -48.19 -6.26
C LEU A 451 11.21 -48.44 -5.28
N LEU A 452 10.62 -47.37 -4.74
CA LEU A 452 9.18 -47.23 -4.54
C LEU A 452 8.82 -45.76 -4.19
N PHE A 453 7.92 -45.23 -5.03
CA PHE A 453 7.03 -44.06 -4.87
C PHE A 453 7.59 -42.64 -4.82
#